data_AF-A0AAJ7UGV2-F1
#
_entry.id   AF-A0AAJ7UGV2-F1
#
_cell.length_a   1.000
_cell.length_b   1.000
_cell.length_c   1.000
_cell.angle_alpha   90.00
_cell.angle_beta   90.00
_cell.angle_gamma   90.00
#
_symmetry.space_group_name_H-M   'P 1'
#
loop_
_entity.id
_entity.type
_entity.pdbx_description
1 polymer ?
#
loop_
_entity_poly.entity_id
_entity_poly.type
_entity_poly.pdbx_seq_one_letter_code
_entity_poly.pdbx_strand_id
1 'polypeptide(L)'
;MLSPISTSSSAATQFAAFSATVAAYAAATAGNVLLVAVIARDRGLRCRPMYALIGALALTDVAASSAVLPRLLANVAAGGAAVVSLAECVAQMAFVHLSIRTQGYVLALMAVDRYVAIVHPLRYGALVSVRGALASTAAAALASAAMVAANVATVARLGYRCRGGNGSGAASLVIRAPFCDFMSIASMSCGGNDLGAHAALSYAITALTVALPALAIAAAYALVLVECRRPGLRSAGIGKAVRTCGTHLIVVAIFYAAILLSLANGVAFGASAQGARSAVQALLCTAPFVLNPVVYGVRMERIKRGALRLCGARGRAFQTAAEAAAASESDREML
;
A
#
# COMPACT_ATOMS: atom_id res chain seq x y z
N MET A 1 -23.12 -42.68 19.73
CA MET A 1 -23.16 -42.11 18.37
C MET A 1 -23.45 -40.63 18.47
N LEU A 2 -22.41 -39.79 18.42
CA LEU A 2 -22.47 -38.36 18.11
C LEU A 2 -21.24 -38.07 17.25
N SER A 3 -21.50 -37.37 16.15
CA SER A 3 -20.77 -37.43 14.87
C SER A 3 -19.37 -36.82 14.87
N PRO A 4 -18.45 -37.27 13.99
CA PRO A 4 -17.18 -36.64 13.73
C PRO A 4 -17.38 -35.48 12.73
N ILE A 5 -17.87 -34.33 13.19
CA ILE A 5 -17.92 -33.11 12.39
C ILE A 5 -16.96 -32.12 13.04
N SER A 6 -15.71 -32.03 12.56
CA SER A 6 -14.84 -30.83 12.77
C SER A 6 -13.50 -30.87 12.03
N THR A 7 -12.97 -32.04 11.63
CA THR A 7 -11.64 -32.09 10.96
C THR A 7 -11.68 -31.77 9.47
N SER A 8 -12.79 -32.08 8.77
CA SER A 8 -12.94 -31.75 7.35
C SER A 8 -13.20 -30.25 7.10
N SER A 9 -13.93 -29.59 8.02
CA SER A 9 -14.26 -28.16 7.94
C SER A 9 -13.02 -27.27 8.14
N SER A 10 -12.11 -27.65 9.06
CA SER A 10 -10.86 -26.92 9.29
C SER A 10 -9.87 -27.06 8.13
N ALA A 11 -9.72 -28.26 7.56
CA ALA A 11 -8.85 -28.51 6.41
C ALA A 11 -9.32 -27.78 5.15
N ALA A 12 -10.63 -27.80 4.87
CA ALA A 12 -11.22 -27.06 3.75
C ALA A 12 -11.04 -25.54 3.91
N THR A 13 -11.24 -25.02 5.13
CA THR A 13 -11.05 -23.59 5.43
C THR A 13 -9.58 -23.18 5.30
N GLN A 14 -8.65 -23.99 5.78
CA GLN A 14 -7.21 -23.74 5.65
C GLN A 14 -6.75 -23.78 4.18
N PHE A 15 -7.23 -24.77 3.42
CA PHE A 15 -6.95 -24.86 1.99
C PHE A 15 -7.50 -23.63 1.24
N ALA A 16 -8.74 -23.24 1.51
CA ALA A 16 -9.34 -22.05 0.91
C ALA A 16 -8.55 -20.78 1.25
N ALA A 17 -8.13 -20.60 2.51
CA ALA A 17 -7.32 -19.46 2.94
C ALA A 17 -5.94 -19.45 2.26
N PHE A 18 -5.30 -20.62 2.10
CA PHE A 18 -4.03 -20.76 1.40
C PHE A 18 -4.19 -20.39 -0.07
N SER A 19 -5.16 -20.99 -0.77
CA SER A 19 -5.47 -20.70 -2.17
C SER A 19 -5.82 -19.22 -2.40
N ALA A 20 -6.63 -18.62 -1.52
CA ALA A 20 -6.96 -17.20 -1.60
C ALA A 20 -5.72 -16.31 -1.43
N THR A 21 -4.82 -16.67 -0.51
CA THR A 21 -3.59 -15.92 -0.27
C THR A 21 -2.62 -16.03 -1.46
N VAL A 22 -2.49 -17.21 -2.07
CA VAL A 22 -1.71 -17.41 -3.30
C VAL A 22 -2.30 -16.58 -4.44
N ALA A 23 -3.62 -16.64 -4.64
CA ALA A 23 -4.30 -15.87 -5.66
C ALA A 23 -4.10 -14.36 -5.47
N ALA A 24 -4.21 -13.87 -4.23
CA ALA A 24 -3.94 -12.47 -3.88
C ALA A 24 -2.49 -12.09 -4.19
N TYR A 25 -1.51 -12.96 -3.88
CA TYR A 25 -0.10 -12.71 -4.18
C TYR A 25 0.17 -12.63 -5.67
N ALA A 26 -0.34 -13.59 -6.44
CA ALA A 26 -0.23 -13.62 -7.89
C ALA A 26 -0.90 -12.39 -8.52
N ALA A 27 -2.12 -12.02 -8.08
CA ALA A 27 -2.83 -10.86 -8.59
C ALA A 27 -2.11 -9.54 -8.28
N ALA A 28 -1.64 -9.37 -7.04
CA ALA A 28 -0.90 -8.17 -6.63
C ALA A 28 0.40 -8.02 -7.43
N THR A 29 1.21 -9.07 -7.51
CA THR A 29 2.49 -9.04 -8.21
C THR A 29 2.30 -8.88 -9.72
N ALA A 30 1.49 -9.74 -10.34
CA ALA A 30 1.26 -9.68 -11.79
C ALA A 30 0.60 -8.36 -12.21
N GLY A 31 -0.41 -7.89 -11.46
CA GLY A 31 -1.11 -6.65 -11.76
C GLY A 31 -0.20 -5.42 -11.68
N ASN A 32 0.60 -5.31 -10.61
CA ASN A 32 1.51 -4.19 -10.46
C ASN A 32 2.73 -4.26 -11.40
N VAL A 33 3.28 -5.46 -11.66
CA VAL A 33 4.35 -5.63 -12.66
C VAL A 33 3.83 -5.29 -14.06
N LEU A 34 2.62 -5.73 -14.42
CA LEU A 34 1.99 -5.36 -15.69
C LEU A 34 1.79 -3.85 -15.79
N LEU A 35 1.32 -3.20 -14.72
CA LEU A 35 1.15 -1.76 -14.66
C LEU A 35 2.47 -1.02 -14.91
N VAL A 36 3.56 -1.43 -14.25
CA VAL A 36 4.90 -0.89 -14.48
C VAL A 36 5.35 -1.15 -15.92
N ALA A 37 5.14 -2.36 -16.45
CA ALA A 37 5.49 -2.70 -17.82
C ALA A 37 4.75 -1.84 -18.86
N VAL A 38 3.46 -1.58 -18.66
CA VAL A 38 2.66 -0.69 -19.53
C VAL A 38 3.25 0.72 -19.54
N ILE A 39 3.51 1.29 -18.36
CA ILE A 39 4.09 2.63 -18.22
C ILE A 39 5.50 2.69 -18.83
N ALA A 40 6.30 1.65 -18.63
CA ALA A 40 7.66 1.54 -19.15
C ALA A 40 7.74 1.24 -20.65
N ARG A 41 6.65 0.84 -21.31
CA ARG A 41 6.62 0.58 -22.76
C ARG A 41 5.99 1.74 -23.53
N ASP A 42 4.97 2.39 -22.99
CA ASP A 42 4.31 3.52 -23.63
C ASP A 42 5.05 4.84 -23.34
N ARG A 43 5.71 5.42 -24.34
CA ARG A 43 6.44 6.71 -24.20
C ARG A 43 5.51 7.84 -23.74
N GLY A 44 4.27 7.86 -24.21
CA GLY A 44 3.31 8.90 -23.85
C GLY A 44 2.82 8.82 -22.40
N LEU A 45 2.85 7.62 -21.80
CA LEU A 45 2.64 7.44 -20.36
C LEU A 45 3.90 7.84 -19.57
N ARG A 46 5.06 7.35 -20.00
CA ARG A 46 6.34 7.61 -19.33
C ARG A 46 6.69 9.09 -19.21
N CYS A 47 6.32 9.90 -20.20
CA CYS A 47 6.57 11.34 -20.18
C CYS A 47 5.68 12.13 -19.21
N ARG A 48 4.70 11.49 -18.56
CA ARG A 48 3.76 12.17 -17.66
C ARG A 48 4.10 11.90 -16.18
N PRO A 49 4.28 12.94 -15.34
CA PRO A 49 4.69 12.80 -13.94
C PRO A 49 3.78 11.87 -13.12
N MET A 50 2.46 12.04 -13.24
CA MET A 50 1.47 11.17 -12.59
C MET A 50 1.69 9.67 -12.86
N TYR A 51 2.01 9.28 -14.10
CA TYR A 51 2.23 7.86 -14.41
C TYR A 51 3.56 7.36 -13.83
N ALA A 52 4.58 8.21 -13.69
CA ALA A 52 5.78 7.86 -12.95
C ALA A 52 5.49 7.59 -11.47
N LEU A 53 4.62 8.40 -10.84
CA LEU A 53 4.16 8.18 -9.46
C LEU A 53 3.34 6.89 -9.32
N ILE A 54 2.43 6.61 -10.27
CA ILE A 54 1.69 5.33 -10.31
C ILE A 54 2.65 4.14 -10.43
N GLY A 55 3.68 4.24 -11.28
CA GLY A 55 4.71 3.22 -11.39
C GLY A 55 5.49 3.01 -10.10
N ALA A 56 5.83 4.09 -9.39
CA ALA A 56 6.50 3.99 -8.09
C ALA A 56 5.61 3.38 -7.01
N LEU A 57 4.31 3.72 -7.00
CA LEU A 57 3.32 3.10 -6.12
C LEU A 57 3.23 1.59 -6.40
N ALA A 58 3.14 1.19 -7.68
CA ALA A 58 3.08 -0.20 -8.09
C ALA A 58 4.35 -1.00 -7.70
N LEU A 59 5.54 -0.41 -7.83
CA LEU A 59 6.78 -1.04 -7.36
C LEU A 59 6.77 -1.24 -5.83
N THR A 60 6.25 -0.25 -5.10
CA THR A 60 6.10 -0.33 -3.65
C THR A 60 5.05 -1.39 -3.25
N ASP A 61 3.99 -1.56 -4.04
CA ASP A 61 2.97 -2.60 -3.86
C ASP A 61 3.53 -4.03 -4.09
N VAL A 62 4.40 -4.21 -5.10
CA VAL A 62 5.11 -5.49 -5.34
C VAL A 62 6.04 -5.82 -4.17
N ALA A 63 6.78 -4.82 -3.71
CA ALA A 63 7.60 -4.92 -2.52
C ALA A 63 6.74 -5.34 -1.31
N ALA A 64 5.71 -4.56 -0.97
CA ALA A 64 4.88 -4.80 0.21
C ALA A 64 4.24 -6.20 0.20
N SER A 65 3.65 -6.59 -0.93
CA SER A 65 3.04 -7.90 -1.10
C SER A 65 4.06 -9.04 -0.92
N SER A 66 5.29 -8.88 -1.41
CA SER A 66 6.36 -9.89 -1.28
C SER A 66 6.91 -10.00 0.15
N ALA A 67 6.75 -8.98 1.00
CA ALA A 67 7.11 -9.07 2.41
C ALA A 67 5.98 -9.63 3.30
N VAL A 68 4.72 -9.37 2.95
CA VAL A 68 3.57 -9.80 3.76
C VAL A 68 3.08 -11.19 3.38
N LEU A 69 2.85 -11.44 2.09
CA LEU A 69 2.09 -12.59 1.64
C LEU A 69 2.82 -13.93 1.77
N PRO A 70 4.13 -14.05 1.48
CA PRO A 70 4.85 -15.30 1.71
C PRO A 70 4.83 -15.74 3.17
N ARG A 71 4.91 -14.78 4.11
CA ARG A 71 4.80 -15.08 5.54
C ARG A 71 3.40 -15.52 5.92
N LEU A 72 2.37 -14.85 5.41
CA LEU A 72 0.98 -15.24 5.62
C LEU A 72 0.73 -16.66 5.09
N LEU A 73 1.26 -17.00 3.91
CA LEU A 73 1.20 -18.35 3.34
C LEU A 73 1.86 -19.39 4.25
N ALA A 74 3.07 -19.12 4.74
CA ALA A 74 3.76 -20.00 5.68
C ALA A 74 2.94 -20.20 6.96
N ASN A 75 2.32 -19.13 7.48
CA ASN A 75 1.49 -19.22 8.66
C ASN A 75 0.21 -20.03 8.44
N VAL A 76 -0.47 -19.83 7.32
CA VAL A 76 -1.67 -20.62 6.97
C VAL A 76 -1.31 -22.08 6.73
N ALA A 77 -0.19 -22.37 6.04
CA ALA A 77 0.29 -23.73 5.82
C ALA A 77 0.62 -24.46 7.14
N ALA A 78 1.14 -23.74 8.13
CA ALA A 78 1.45 -24.26 9.47
C ALA A 78 0.24 -24.25 10.44
N GLY A 79 -1.00 -24.09 9.96
CA GLY A 79 -2.19 -24.07 10.81
C GLY A 79 -2.24 -22.90 11.80
N GLY A 80 -1.59 -21.78 11.47
CA GLY A 80 -1.48 -20.60 12.34
C GLY A 80 -0.31 -20.64 13.33
N ALA A 81 0.54 -21.67 13.27
CA ALA A 81 1.65 -21.88 14.20
C ALA A 81 3.04 -21.66 13.58
N ALA A 82 3.14 -20.92 12.45
CA ALA A 82 4.44 -20.72 11.83
C ALA A 82 5.36 -19.94 12.76
N VAL A 83 6.55 -20.48 12.94
CA VAL A 83 7.64 -19.88 13.70
C VAL A 83 8.40 -18.91 12.80
N VAL A 84 8.85 -17.78 13.36
CA VAL A 84 9.80 -16.86 12.71
C VAL A 84 10.83 -16.41 13.72
N SER A 85 12.08 -16.27 13.29
CA SER A 85 13.12 -15.71 14.15
C SER A 85 12.91 -14.22 14.38
N LEU A 86 13.44 -13.67 15.48
CA LEU A 86 13.39 -12.23 15.74
C LEU A 86 13.99 -11.41 14.59
N ALA A 87 15.11 -11.85 14.01
CA ALA A 87 15.77 -11.13 12.92
C ALA A 87 14.89 -11.04 11.66
N GLU A 88 14.31 -12.16 11.24
CA GLU A 88 13.35 -12.21 10.13
C GLU A 88 12.11 -11.35 10.43
N CYS A 89 11.64 -11.36 11.67
CA CYS A 89 10.48 -10.60 12.08
C CYS A 89 10.72 -9.08 12.07
N VAL A 90 11.88 -8.64 12.55
CA VAL A 90 12.33 -7.24 12.47
C VAL A 90 12.50 -6.82 11.00
N ALA A 91 13.10 -7.66 10.16
CA ALA A 91 13.27 -7.38 8.74
C ALA A 91 11.91 -7.25 8.02
N GLN A 92 10.97 -8.17 8.29
CA GLN A 92 9.61 -8.11 7.75
C GLN A 92 8.92 -6.81 8.18
N MET A 93 8.92 -6.51 9.49
CA MET A 93 8.32 -5.29 10.01
C MET A 93 8.91 -4.04 9.34
N ALA A 94 10.23 -3.95 9.25
CA ALA A 94 10.93 -2.81 8.65
C ALA A 94 10.52 -2.60 7.19
N PHE A 95 10.47 -3.68 6.41
CA PHE A 95 10.12 -3.62 5.00
C PHE A 95 8.65 -3.22 4.77
N VAL A 96 7.74 -3.77 5.58
CA VAL A 96 6.31 -3.41 5.55
C VAL A 96 6.12 -1.94 5.90
N HIS A 97 6.77 -1.45 6.96
CA HIS A 97 6.67 -0.04 7.36
C HIS A 97 7.28 0.89 6.32
N LEU A 98 8.42 0.53 5.72
CA LEU A 98 9.02 1.28 4.62
C LEU A 98 8.03 1.43 3.46
N SER A 99 7.37 0.33 3.09
CA SER A 99 6.42 0.30 1.98
C SER A 99 5.19 1.17 2.24
N ILE A 100 4.52 0.98 3.40
CA ILE A 100 3.31 1.75 3.76
C ILE A 100 3.61 3.25 3.84
N ARG A 101 4.75 3.64 4.43
CA ARG A 101 5.15 5.05 4.53
C ARG A 101 5.42 5.65 3.16
N THR A 102 6.16 4.94 2.33
CA THR A 102 6.45 5.38 0.95
C THR A 102 5.17 5.51 0.13
N GLN A 103 4.24 4.55 0.22
CA GLN A 103 2.92 4.62 -0.41
C GLN A 103 2.18 5.89 -0.01
N GLY A 104 2.09 6.20 1.29
CA GLY A 104 1.44 7.41 1.80
C GLY A 104 2.02 8.68 1.19
N TYR A 105 3.35 8.81 1.15
CA TYR A 105 4.00 9.96 0.53
C TYR A 105 3.79 10.03 -0.99
N VAL A 106 3.84 8.90 -1.69
CA VAL A 106 3.57 8.86 -3.14
C VAL A 106 2.13 9.30 -3.43
N LEU A 107 1.15 8.88 -2.62
CA LEU A 107 -0.24 9.36 -2.74
C LEU A 107 -0.34 10.87 -2.48
N ALA A 108 0.41 11.41 -1.53
CA ALA A 108 0.49 12.86 -1.33
C ALA A 108 1.10 13.58 -2.55
N LEU A 109 2.17 13.05 -3.14
CA LEU A 109 2.75 13.60 -4.37
C LEU A 109 1.77 13.55 -5.54
N MET A 110 0.96 12.49 -5.65
CA MET A 110 -0.10 12.40 -6.64
C MET A 110 -1.19 13.45 -6.39
N ALA A 111 -1.55 13.71 -5.14
CA ALA A 111 -2.48 14.80 -4.80
C ALA A 111 -1.93 16.18 -5.22
N VAL A 112 -0.63 16.42 -4.98
CA VAL A 112 0.06 17.64 -5.41
C VAL A 112 0.07 17.77 -6.93
N ASP A 113 0.38 16.70 -7.67
CA ASP A 113 0.30 16.66 -9.13
C ASP A 113 -1.11 17.06 -9.63
N ARG A 114 -2.16 16.46 -9.06
CA ARG A 114 -3.55 16.81 -9.37
C ARG A 114 -3.89 18.27 -9.04
N TYR A 115 -3.43 18.77 -7.90
CA TYR A 115 -3.62 20.15 -7.47
C TYR A 115 -2.99 21.13 -8.46
N VAL A 116 -1.71 20.94 -8.82
CA VAL A 116 -1.02 21.85 -9.75
C VAL A 116 -1.65 21.79 -11.13
N ALA A 117 -2.05 20.60 -11.61
CA ALA A 117 -2.71 20.44 -12.91
C ALA A 117 -4.04 21.20 -13.01
N ILE A 118 -4.82 21.26 -11.91
CA ILE A 118 -6.14 21.90 -11.91
C ILE A 118 -6.04 23.40 -11.58
N VAL A 119 -5.26 23.77 -10.56
CA VAL A 119 -5.23 25.14 -10.04
C VAL A 119 -4.24 26.02 -10.81
N HIS A 120 -3.19 25.44 -11.40
CA HIS A 120 -2.13 26.17 -12.12
C HIS A 120 -1.82 25.58 -13.51
N PRO A 121 -2.83 25.38 -14.39
CA PRO A 121 -2.66 24.65 -15.65
C PRO A 121 -1.56 25.24 -16.55
N LEU A 122 -1.49 26.58 -16.68
CA LEU A 122 -0.48 27.26 -17.50
C LEU A 122 0.96 27.10 -17.01
N ARG A 123 1.14 26.77 -15.71
CA ARG A 123 2.46 26.58 -15.09
C ARG A 123 2.78 25.12 -14.84
N TYR A 124 1.87 24.20 -15.15
CA TYR A 124 2.03 22.78 -14.81
C TYR A 124 3.32 22.19 -15.36
N GLY A 125 3.63 22.41 -16.65
CA GLY A 125 4.85 21.90 -17.27
C GLY A 125 6.16 22.49 -16.71
N ALA A 126 6.11 23.67 -16.10
CA ALA A 126 7.26 24.30 -15.44
C ALA A 126 7.42 23.81 -14.00
N LEU A 127 6.32 23.50 -13.31
CA LEU A 127 6.31 23.13 -11.89
C LEU A 127 6.43 21.63 -11.65
N VAL A 128 5.89 20.80 -12.54
CA VAL A 128 5.82 19.34 -12.38
C VAL A 128 6.51 18.66 -13.55
N SER A 129 7.51 17.83 -13.24
CA SER A 129 8.25 17.05 -14.23
C SER A 129 8.42 15.61 -13.77
N VAL A 130 8.67 14.70 -14.72
CA VAL A 130 8.92 13.28 -14.41
C VAL A 130 10.16 13.12 -13.54
N ARG A 131 11.23 13.88 -13.82
CA ARG A 131 12.45 13.87 -12.98
C ARG A 131 12.14 14.34 -11.56
N GLY A 132 11.35 15.41 -11.42
CA GLY A 132 10.89 15.89 -10.12
C GLY A 132 10.09 14.82 -9.38
N ALA A 133 9.11 14.19 -10.03
CA ALA A 133 8.32 13.12 -9.42
C ALA A 133 9.17 11.93 -8.94
N LEU A 134 10.13 11.48 -9.76
CA LEU A 134 11.04 10.40 -9.38
C LEU A 134 11.98 10.81 -8.23
N ALA A 135 12.54 12.02 -8.27
CA ALA A 135 13.39 12.55 -7.20
C ALA A 135 12.62 12.71 -5.88
N SER A 136 11.40 13.25 -5.92
CA SER A 136 10.52 13.35 -4.75
C SER A 136 10.13 11.98 -4.21
N THR A 137 9.91 10.98 -5.07
CA THR A 137 9.65 9.60 -4.64
C THR A 137 10.87 8.98 -3.96
N ALA A 138 12.07 9.19 -4.51
CA ALA A 138 13.31 8.73 -3.89
C ALA A 138 13.53 9.41 -2.51
N ALA A 139 13.30 10.72 -2.42
CA ALA A 139 13.36 11.44 -1.15
C ALA A 139 12.33 10.92 -0.13
N ALA A 140 11.11 10.62 -0.57
CA ALA A 140 10.08 10.02 0.28
C ALA A 140 10.47 8.62 0.79
N ALA A 141 11.08 7.80 -0.06
CA ALA A 141 11.58 6.49 0.33
C ALA A 141 12.75 6.59 1.35
N LEU A 142 13.67 7.55 1.14
CA LEU A 142 14.77 7.82 2.08
C LEU A 142 14.25 8.33 3.44
N ALA A 143 13.31 9.27 3.43
CA ALA A 143 12.67 9.75 4.66
C ALA A 143 11.95 8.61 5.39
N SER A 144 11.22 7.77 4.64
CA SER A 144 10.56 6.58 5.18
C SER A 144 11.56 5.61 5.82
N ALA A 145 12.71 5.37 5.15
CA ALA A 145 13.78 4.51 5.65
C ALA A 145 14.40 5.05 6.94
N ALA A 146 14.66 6.37 7.03
CA ALA A 146 15.17 6.99 8.25
C ALA A 146 14.20 6.81 9.43
N MET A 147 12.89 6.99 9.20
CA MET A 147 11.88 6.76 10.23
C MET A 147 11.75 5.28 10.59
N VAL A 148 11.99 4.36 9.64
CA VAL A 148 11.99 2.91 9.93
C VAL A 148 13.21 2.56 10.77
N ALA A 149 14.38 3.11 10.45
CA ALA A 149 15.59 2.94 11.25
C ALA A 149 15.38 3.40 12.69
N ALA A 150 14.67 4.52 12.91
CA ALA A 150 14.28 4.96 14.25
C ALA A 150 13.40 3.92 14.99
N ASN A 151 12.40 3.33 14.32
CA ASN A 151 11.58 2.25 14.89
C ASN A 151 12.39 0.97 15.15
N VAL A 152 13.32 0.61 14.27
CA VAL A 152 14.19 -0.55 14.50
C VAL A 152 15.13 -0.27 15.67
N ALA A 153 15.61 0.96 15.83
CA ALA A 153 16.43 1.36 16.97
C ALA A 153 15.66 1.28 18.30
N THR A 154 14.37 1.62 18.35
CA THR A 154 13.57 1.41 19.56
C THR A 154 13.42 -0.08 19.88
N VAL A 155 13.15 -0.92 18.87
CA VAL A 155 13.09 -2.37 19.02
C VAL A 155 14.42 -2.97 19.47
N ALA A 156 15.55 -2.49 18.95
CA ALA A 156 16.89 -2.96 19.29
C ALA A 156 17.31 -2.62 20.73
N ARG A 157 16.72 -1.56 21.31
CA ARG A 157 16.96 -1.16 22.71
C ARG A 157 16.16 -2.00 23.72
N LEU A 158 15.19 -2.78 23.26
CA LEU A 158 14.46 -3.69 24.14
C LEU A 158 15.37 -4.84 24.59
N GLY A 159 15.36 -5.14 25.89
CA GLY A 159 16.10 -6.27 26.44
C GLY A 159 15.42 -7.59 26.10
N TYR A 160 16.09 -8.48 25.36
CA TYR A 160 15.59 -9.84 25.04
C TYR A 160 16.33 -10.97 25.78
N ARG A 161 17.34 -10.63 26.59
CA ARG A 161 18.31 -11.60 27.15
C ARG A 161 17.87 -12.29 28.46
N CYS A 162 16.76 -11.92 29.06
CA CYS A 162 16.40 -12.33 30.43
C CYS A 162 15.73 -13.70 30.52
N ARG A 163 15.53 -14.39 29.38
CA ARG A 163 15.09 -15.80 29.35
C ARG A 163 16.23 -16.81 29.46
N GLY A 164 17.47 -16.36 29.63
CA GLY A 164 18.66 -17.19 29.81
C GLY A 164 19.05 -17.40 31.27
N GLY A 165 18.19 -18.05 32.06
CA GLY A 165 18.66 -18.74 33.26
C GLY A 165 19.36 -20.03 32.80
N ASN A 166 20.70 -20.03 32.84
CA ASN A 166 21.63 -21.10 32.44
C ASN A 166 22.24 -20.96 31.04
N GLY A 167 23.24 -20.08 30.93
CA GLY A 167 24.53 -20.38 30.30
C GLY A 167 24.62 -20.78 28.83
N SER A 168 23.55 -20.79 28.05
CA SER A 168 23.58 -21.09 26.62
C SER A 168 23.21 -19.86 25.80
N GLY A 169 24.16 -19.42 24.96
CA GLY A 169 24.02 -18.24 24.12
C GLY A 169 22.80 -18.31 23.20
N ALA A 170 22.17 -17.16 22.99
CA ALA A 170 21.16 -16.90 21.96
C ALA A 170 20.10 -18.02 21.80
N ALA A 171 19.22 -18.18 22.78
CA ALA A 171 17.94 -18.84 22.51
C ALA A 171 17.29 -18.15 21.32
N SER A 172 17.11 -18.87 20.21
CA SER A 172 16.41 -18.38 19.01
C SER A 172 15.05 -17.86 19.44
N LEU A 173 14.88 -16.54 19.46
CA LEU A 173 13.66 -15.92 19.93
C LEU A 173 12.62 -16.07 18.83
N VAL A 174 11.68 -16.99 19.05
CA VAL A 174 10.69 -17.43 18.07
C VAL A 174 9.36 -16.73 18.32
N ILE A 175 8.80 -16.13 17.27
CA ILE A 175 7.50 -15.44 17.31
C ILE A 175 6.44 -16.28 16.60
N ARG A 176 5.30 -16.47 17.26
CA ARG A 176 4.08 -17.07 16.69
C ARG A 176 3.08 -15.96 16.38
N ALA A 177 3.23 -15.36 15.21
CA ALA A 177 2.32 -14.31 14.73
C ALA A 177 2.10 -14.43 13.21
N PRO A 178 0.88 -14.09 12.74
CA PRO A 178 0.56 -14.11 11.30
C PRO A 178 1.36 -13.07 10.50
N PHE A 179 1.76 -11.97 11.14
CA PHE A 179 2.67 -10.95 10.61
C PHE A 179 3.44 -10.32 11.78
N CYS A 180 4.54 -9.66 11.46
CA CYS A 180 5.39 -9.00 12.44
C CYS A 180 5.07 -7.51 12.57
N ASP A 181 4.71 -7.11 13.79
CA ASP A 181 4.56 -5.71 14.18
C ASP A 181 5.35 -5.39 15.45
N PHE A 182 5.37 -4.10 15.82
CA PHE A 182 6.09 -3.63 17.00
C PHE A 182 5.63 -4.36 18.27
N MET A 183 4.32 -4.53 18.46
CA MET A 183 3.78 -5.17 19.68
C MET A 183 4.13 -6.65 19.77
N SER A 184 4.08 -7.38 18.66
CA SER A 184 4.48 -8.78 18.60
C SER A 184 5.93 -8.95 19.03
N ILE A 185 6.82 -8.05 18.58
CA ILE A 185 8.23 -8.07 18.95
C ILE A 185 8.43 -7.61 20.41
N ALA A 186 7.77 -6.53 20.80
CA ALA A 186 7.90 -5.94 22.13
C ALA A 186 7.39 -6.86 23.25
N SER A 187 6.35 -7.65 22.98
CA SER A 187 5.80 -8.65 23.92
C SER A 187 6.78 -9.76 24.29
N MET A 188 7.83 -9.96 23.48
CA MET A 188 8.88 -10.94 23.71
C MET A 188 10.09 -10.38 24.47
N SER A 189 10.14 -9.06 24.65
CA SER A 189 11.15 -8.44 25.50
C SER A 189 10.89 -8.76 26.97
N CYS A 190 11.91 -8.67 27.81
CA CYS A 190 11.80 -9.03 29.22
C CYS A 190 10.91 -8.09 30.05
N GLY A 191 10.32 -7.06 29.45
CA GLY A 191 9.76 -5.94 30.19
C GLY A 191 10.85 -5.12 30.87
N GLY A 192 10.67 -3.80 30.86
CA GLY A 192 11.56 -2.86 31.54
C GLY A 192 10.87 -1.51 31.66
N ASN A 193 11.38 -0.63 32.53
CA ASN A 193 10.79 0.68 32.77
C ASN A 193 10.67 1.53 31.48
N ASP A 194 11.51 1.26 30.48
CA ASP A 194 11.54 2.00 29.21
C ASP A 194 10.61 1.41 28.11
N LEU A 195 9.96 0.25 28.35
CA LEU A 195 9.10 -0.40 27.34
C LEU A 195 7.94 0.53 26.93
N GLY A 196 7.31 1.18 27.91
CA GLY A 196 6.23 2.14 27.65
C GLY A 196 6.71 3.34 26.83
N ALA A 197 7.89 3.87 27.14
CA ALA A 197 8.47 5.01 26.42
C ALA A 197 8.83 4.65 24.97
N HIS A 198 9.46 3.48 24.75
CA HIS A 198 9.78 3.00 23.40
C HIS A 198 8.53 2.68 22.58
N ALA A 199 7.50 2.10 23.19
CA ALA A 199 6.20 1.88 22.55
C ALA A 199 5.54 3.20 22.17
N ALA A 200 5.46 4.16 23.09
CA ALA A 200 4.90 5.47 22.85
C ALA A 200 5.62 6.20 21.70
N LEU A 201 6.96 6.15 21.68
CA LEU A 201 7.75 6.73 20.60
C LEU A 201 7.47 6.04 19.25
N SER A 202 7.40 4.70 19.21
CA SER A 202 7.13 3.97 17.97
C SER A 202 5.73 4.26 17.41
N TYR A 203 4.73 4.35 18.29
CA TYR A 203 3.37 4.76 17.92
C TYR A 203 3.32 6.22 17.46
N ALA A 204 4.03 7.14 18.12
CA ALA A 204 4.10 8.53 17.71
C ALA A 204 4.73 8.69 16.31
N ILE A 205 5.85 7.99 16.05
CA ILE A 205 6.47 7.95 14.71
C ILE A 205 5.47 7.44 13.68
N THR A 206 4.77 6.34 13.98
CA THR A 206 3.80 5.74 13.07
C THR A 206 2.62 6.67 12.81
N ALA A 207 2.05 7.29 13.84
CA ALA A 207 0.96 8.24 13.72
C ALA A 207 1.37 9.46 12.86
N LEU A 208 2.57 10.01 13.09
CA LEU A 208 3.09 11.11 12.29
C LEU A 208 3.23 10.72 10.81
N THR A 209 3.72 9.51 10.51
CA THR A 209 3.85 9.05 9.12
C THR A 209 2.53 8.88 8.39
N VAL A 210 1.44 8.60 9.11
CA VAL A 210 0.11 8.47 8.51
C VAL A 210 -0.53 9.85 8.37
N ALA A 211 -0.37 10.71 9.37
CA ALA A 211 -0.98 12.03 9.44
C ALA A 211 -0.41 13.01 8.42
N LEU A 212 0.92 13.08 8.26
CA LEU A 212 1.56 14.02 7.33
C LEU A 212 1.07 13.89 5.87
N PRO A 213 1.11 12.71 5.23
CA PRO A 213 0.56 12.55 3.88
C PRO A 213 -0.96 12.79 3.85
N ALA A 214 -1.70 12.41 4.90
CA ALA A 214 -3.15 12.62 4.94
C ALA A 214 -3.50 14.11 4.91
N LEU A 215 -2.80 14.91 5.71
CA LEU A 215 -2.95 16.36 5.77
C LEU A 215 -2.56 17.00 4.44
N ALA A 216 -1.47 16.56 3.80
CA ALA A 216 -1.06 17.06 2.49
C ALA A 216 -2.12 16.77 1.41
N ILE A 217 -2.67 15.55 1.40
CA ILE A 217 -3.75 15.14 0.48
C ILE A 217 -5.00 15.99 0.74
N ALA A 218 -5.41 16.12 2.01
CA ALA A 218 -6.58 16.89 2.40
C ALA A 218 -6.43 18.37 2.00
N ALA A 219 -5.27 18.98 2.25
CA ALA A 219 -4.99 20.35 1.86
C ALA A 219 -5.03 20.53 0.33
N ALA A 220 -4.37 19.65 -0.42
CA ALA A 220 -4.38 19.69 -1.89
C ALA A 220 -5.81 19.62 -2.46
N TYR A 221 -6.64 18.70 -1.95
CA TYR A 221 -8.02 18.56 -2.40
C TYR A 221 -8.94 19.68 -1.92
N ALA A 222 -8.73 20.22 -0.72
CA ALA A 222 -9.46 21.40 -0.25
C ALA A 222 -9.22 22.59 -1.20
N LEU A 223 -7.98 22.82 -1.61
CA LEU A 223 -7.64 23.89 -2.56
C LEU A 223 -8.23 23.64 -3.96
N VAL A 224 -8.22 22.39 -4.44
CA VAL A 224 -8.90 22.01 -5.70
C VAL A 224 -10.41 22.32 -5.62
N LEU A 225 -11.05 21.99 -4.50
CA LEU A 225 -12.48 22.25 -4.30
C LEU A 225 -12.79 23.74 -4.23
N VAL A 226 -11.93 24.55 -3.60
CA VAL A 226 -12.06 26.01 -3.57
C VAL A 226 -12.00 26.58 -4.99
N GLU A 227 -11.02 26.14 -5.80
CA GLU A 227 -10.89 26.58 -7.19
C GLU A 227 -12.12 26.21 -8.03
N CYS A 228 -12.62 24.99 -7.86
CA CYS A 228 -13.78 24.49 -8.59
C CYS A 228 -15.10 25.19 -8.20
N ARG A 229 -15.16 25.84 -7.04
CA ARG A 229 -16.35 26.58 -6.59
C ARG A 229 -16.38 28.05 -7.02
N ARG A 230 -15.34 28.53 -7.72
CA ARG A 230 -15.32 29.91 -8.21
C ARG A 230 -16.54 30.20 -9.12
N PRO A 231 -17.17 31.38 -9.00
CA PRO A 231 -18.46 31.68 -9.63
C PRO A 231 -18.56 31.40 -11.14
N GLY A 232 -17.45 31.53 -11.88
CA GLY A 232 -17.40 31.27 -13.33
C GLY A 232 -17.23 29.80 -13.75
N LEU A 233 -16.92 28.87 -12.84
CA LEU A 233 -16.60 27.47 -13.17
C LEU A 233 -17.42 26.44 -12.38
N ARG A 234 -18.42 26.86 -11.60
CA ARG A 234 -18.97 26.05 -10.49
C ARG A 234 -19.49 24.64 -10.84
N SER A 235 -20.28 24.49 -11.90
CA SER A 235 -20.84 23.17 -12.30
C SER A 235 -19.87 22.36 -13.17
N ALA A 236 -19.23 23.01 -14.14
CA ALA A 236 -18.23 22.39 -15.02
C ALA A 236 -16.95 21.96 -14.27
N GLY A 237 -16.51 22.78 -13.31
CA GLY A 237 -15.29 22.61 -12.52
C GLY A 237 -15.35 21.42 -11.57
N ILE A 238 -16.44 21.25 -10.82
CA ILE A 238 -16.61 20.08 -9.93
C ILE A 238 -16.69 18.79 -10.76
N GLY A 239 -17.45 18.79 -11.86
CA GLY A 239 -17.53 17.63 -12.77
C GLY A 239 -16.19 17.28 -13.42
N LYS A 240 -15.37 18.28 -13.76
CA LYS A 240 -14.00 18.10 -14.25
C LYS A 240 -13.09 17.53 -13.17
N ALA A 241 -13.12 18.08 -11.95
CA ALA A 241 -12.30 17.60 -10.84
C ALA A 241 -12.61 16.14 -10.46
N VAL A 242 -13.89 15.75 -10.35
CA VAL A 242 -14.28 14.36 -10.05
C VAL A 242 -13.80 13.40 -11.15
N ARG A 243 -13.84 13.82 -12.41
CA ARG A 243 -13.37 13.00 -13.54
C ARG A 243 -11.85 12.83 -13.52
N THR A 244 -11.11 13.91 -13.28
CA THR A 244 -9.65 13.94 -13.31
C THR A 244 -9.00 13.33 -12.06
N CYS A 245 -9.64 13.47 -10.90
CA CYS A 245 -9.11 13.05 -9.61
C CYS A 245 -9.75 11.78 -9.06
N GLY A 246 -10.89 11.34 -9.61
CA GLY A 246 -11.68 10.25 -9.05
C GLY A 246 -10.90 8.95 -8.86
N THR A 247 -10.06 8.57 -9.82
CA THR A 247 -9.20 7.38 -9.69
C THR A 247 -8.22 7.50 -8.52
N HIS A 248 -7.61 8.68 -8.33
CA HIS A 248 -6.70 8.90 -7.21
C HIS A 248 -7.44 8.88 -5.87
N LEU A 249 -8.60 9.54 -5.77
CA LEU A 249 -9.43 9.54 -4.56
C LEU A 249 -9.89 8.13 -4.15
N ILE A 250 -10.21 7.26 -5.11
CA ILE A 250 -10.55 5.85 -4.84
C ILE A 250 -9.33 5.13 -4.22
N VAL A 251 -8.15 5.29 -4.80
CA VAL A 251 -6.92 4.66 -4.29
C VAL A 251 -6.57 5.18 -2.89
N VAL A 252 -6.67 6.49 -2.66
CA VAL A 252 -6.50 7.12 -1.34
C VAL A 252 -7.50 6.54 -0.34
N ALA A 253 -8.77 6.40 -0.72
CA ALA A 253 -9.80 5.83 0.13
C ALA A 253 -9.48 4.37 0.50
N ILE A 254 -9.07 3.53 -0.46
CA ILE A 254 -8.66 2.14 -0.20
C ILE A 254 -7.48 2.10 0.80
N PHE A 255 -6.46 2.92 0.58
CA PHE A 255 -5.27 2.97 1.43
C PHE A 255 -5.58 3.39 2.87
N TYR A 256 -6.28 4.52 3.07
CA TYR A 256 -6.60 5.00 4.41
C TYR A 256 -7.68 4.18 5.10
N ALA A 257 -8.65 3.63 4.36
CA ALA A 257 -9.62 2.70 4.93
C ALA A 257 -8.93 1.43 5.45
N ALA A 258 -7.96 0.88 4.70
CA ALA A 258 -7.18 -0.26 5.16
C ALA A 258 -6.46 0.02 6.49
N ILE A 259 -5.84 1.21 6.64
CA ILE A 259 -5.17 1.61 7.88
C ILE A 259 -6.17 1.74 9.02
N LEU A 260 -7.24 2.52 8.84
CA LEU A 260 -8.24 2.80 9.89
C LEU A 260 -8.96 1.52 10.34
N LEU A 261 -9.35 0.68 9.39
CA LEU A 261 -10.01 -0.59 9.69
C LEU A 261 -9.05 -1.58 10.36
N SER A 262 -7.74 -1.55 10.03
CA SER A 262 -6.75 -2.39 10.70
C SER A 262 -6.57 -1.99 12.16
N LEU A 263 -6.58 -0.68 12.45
CA LEU A 263 -6.56 -0.16 13.82
C LEU A 263 -7.84 -0.56 14.56
N ALA A 264 -9.01 -0.39 13.93
CA ALA A 264 -10.29 -0.77 14.52
C ALA A 264 -10.38 -2.29 14.77
N ASN A 265 -9.81 -3.13 13.90
CA ASN A 265 -9.77 -4.58 14.03
C ASN A 265 -9.06 -5.03 15.32
N GLY A 266 -8.00 -4.31 15.72
CA GLY A 266 -7.29 -4.56 16.98
C GLY A 266 -8.14 -4.28 18.22
N VAL A 267 -9.07 -3.33 18.14
CA VAL A 267 -9.96 -2.90 19.25
C VAL A 267 -11.27 -3.69 19.27
N ALA A 268 -11.84 -3.98 18.10
CA ALA A 268 -13.20 -4.50 17.95
C ALA A 268 -13.34 -5.99 18.27
N PHE A 269 -12.32 -6.79 17.97
CA PHE A 269 -12.34 -8.22 18.29
C PHE A 269 -11.79 -8.44 19.71
N GLY A 270 -12.36 -9.41 20.45
CA GLY A 270 -11.81 -9.91 21.71
C GLY A 270 -10.85 -11.11 21.49
N ALA A 271 -10.23 -11.62 22.57
CA ALA A 271 -9.30 -12.76 22.48
C ALA A 271 -9.94 -14.05 21.91
N SER A 272 -11.27 -14.19 22.02
CA SER A 272 -12.05 -15.34 21.54
C SER A 272 -12.22 -15.41 20.01
N ALA A 273 -11.90 -14.35 19.27
CA ALA A 273 -12.10 -14.25 17.82
C ALA A 273 -10.78 -14.12 17.02
N GLN A 274 -9.69 -14.70 17.54
CA GLN A 274 -8.35 -14.54 16.98
C GLN A 274 -8.22 -14.97 15.50
N GLY A 275 -8.93 -16.02 15.09
CA GLY A 275 -8.95 -16.48 13.69
C GLY A 275 -9.60 -15.46 12.75
N ALA A 276 -10.79 -14.96 13.10
CA ALA A 276 -11.48 -13.94 12.33
C ALA A 276 -10.70 -12.62 12.29
N ARG A 277 -10.16 -12.18 13.43
CA ARG A 277 -9.29 -10.99 13.54
C ARG A 277 -8.09 -11.08 12.58
N SER A 278 -7.42 -12.23 12.54
CA SER A 278 -6.26 -12.46 11.68
C SER A 278 -6.64 -12.47 10.20
N ALA A 279 -7.77 -13.08 9.84
CA ALA A 279 -8.27 -13.12 8.46
C ALA A 279 -8.68 -11.73 7.96
N VAL A 280 -9.39 -10.95 8.79
CA VAL A 280 -9.76 -9.57 8.47
C VAL A 280 -8.50 -8.70 8.32
N GLN A 281 -7.53 -8.86 9.21
CA GLN A 281 -6.28 -8.11 9.12
C GLN A 281 -5.49 -8.44 7.85
N ALA A 282 -5.41 -9.72 7.48
CA ALA A 282 -4.80 -10.13 6.21
C ALA A 282 -5.50 -9.47 5.01
N LEU A 283 -6.84 -9.49 4.97
CA LEU A 283 -7.60 -8.84 3.92
C LEU A 283 -7.33 -7.34 3.84
N LEU A 284 -7.36 -6.64 4.98
CA LEU A 284 -7.13 -5.20 5.04
C LEU A 284 -5.70 -4.82 4.64
N CYS A 285 -4.70 -5.58 5.08
CA CYS A 285 -3.31 -5.37 4.67
C CYS A 285 -3.11 -5.63 3.17
N THR A 286 -3.85 -6.57 2.58
CA THR A 286 -3.70 -6.93 1.16
C THR A 286 -4.50 -6.08 0.18
N ALA A 287 -5.61 -5.49 0.64
CA ALA A 287 -6.52 -4.77 -0.22
C ALA A 287 -5.84 -3.66 -1.05
N PRO A 288 -4.95 -2.78 -0.51
CA PRO A 288 -4.35 -1.73 -1.31
C PRO A 288 -3.57 -2.26 -2.52
N PHE A 289 -2.61 -3.16 -2.31
CA PHE A 289 -1.75 -3.61 -3.40
C PHE A 289 -2.45 -4.55 -4.40
N VAL A 290 -3.55 -5.21 -4.04
CA VAL A 290 -4.37 -5.99 -4.98
C VAL A 290 -5.31 -5.08 -5.79
N LEU A 291 -5.96 -4.12 -5.14
CA LEU A 291 -7.02 -3.32 -5.76
C LEU A 291 -6.48 -2.15 -6.59
N ASN A 292 -5.32 -1.58 -6.23
CA ASN A 292 -4.70 -0.47 -6.98
C ASN A 292 -4.60 -0.73 -8.50
N PRO A 293 -3.96 -1.83 -8.97
CA PRO A 293 -3.86 -2.09 -10.41
C PRO A 293 -5.22 -2.31 -11.08
N VAL A 294 -6.22 -2.86 -10.35
CA VAL A 294 -7.59 -3.01 -10.86
C VAL A 294 -8.25 -1.65 -11.06
N VAL A 295 -8.15 -0.76 -10.07
CA VAL A 295 -8.68 0.60 -10.13
C VAL A 295 -8.06 1.36 -11.31
N TYR A 296 -6.74 1.26 -11.49
CA TYR A 296 -6.07 1.87 -12.65
C TYR A 296 -6.51 1.25 -13.98
N GLY A 297 -6.57 -0.08 -14.08
CA GLY A 297 -6.97 -0.78 -15.31
C GLY A 297 -8.43 -0.55 -15.72
N VAL A 298 -9.34 -0.35 -14.77
CA VAL A 298 -10.76 -0.08 -15.05
C VAL A 298 -11.00 1.39 -15.36
N ARG A 299 -10.33 2.31 -14.64
CA ARG A 299 -10.65 3.74 -14.70
C ARG A 299 -9.75 4.53 -15.64
N MET A 300 -8.58 4.02 -16.02
CA MET A 300 -7.64 4.69 -16.92
C MET A 300 -7.53 3.97 -18.26
N GLU A 301 -8.17 4.53 -19.27
CA GLU A 301 -8.27 3.93 -20.61
C GLU A 301 -6.89 3.69 -21.26
N ARG A 302 -5.92 4.59 -21.04
CA ARG A 302 -4.55 4.41 -21.58
C ARG A 302 -3.83 3.21 -20.96
N ILE A 303 -4.03 2.96 -19.65
CA ILE A 303 -3.47 1.79 -18.96
C ILE A 303 -4.15 0.52 -19.46
N LYS A 304 -5.49 0.52 -19.52
CA LYS A 304 -6.29 -0.58 -20.05
C LYS A 304 -5.84 -1.00 -21.44
N ARG A 305 -5.73 -0.03 -22.37
CA ARG A 305 -5.25 -0.28 -23.74
C ARG A 305 -3.82 -0.78 -23.77
N GLY A 306 -2.94 -0.18 -22.97
CA GLY A 306 -1.55 -0.63 -22.84
C GLY A 306 -1.45 -2.08 -22.39
N ALA A 307 -2.25 -2.48 -21.39
CA ALA A 307 -2.31 -3.84 -20.89
C ALA A 307 -2.82 -4.82 -21.96
N LEU A 308 -3.92 -4.49 -22.65
CA LEU A 308 -4.45 -5.31 -23.75
C LEU A 308 -3.42 -5.53 -24.87
N ARG A 309 -2.65 -4.49 -25.22
CA ARG A 309 -1.56 -4.59 -26.21
C ARG A 309 -0.44 -5.53 -25.75
N LEU A 310 -0.03 -5.46 -24.49
CA LEU A 310 1.04 -6.31 -23.95
C LEU A 310 0.59 -7.76 -23.75
N CYS A 311 -0.67 -7.99 -23.39
CA CYS A 311 -1.24 -9.33 -23.21
C CYS A 311 -1.64 -10.00 -24.53
N GLY A 312 -1.33 -9.41 -25.69
CA GLY A 312 -1.58 -10.03 -27.00
C GLY A 312 -3.04 -10.05 -27.46
N ALA A 313 -3.93 -9.30 -26.80
CA ALA A 313 -5.32 -9.16 -27.22
C ALA A 313 -5.41 -8.26 -28.48
N ARG A 314 -5.07 -8.84 -29.65
CA ARG A 314 -5.16 -8.16 -30.95
C ARG A 314 -6.59 -8.21 -31.50
N GLY A 315 -7.18 -7.04 -31.70
CA GLY A 315 -8.22 -6.81 -32.71
C GLY A 315 -7.84 -5.56 -33.52
N ARG A 316 -7.65 -5.71 -34.83
CA ARG A 316 -7.24 -4.65 -35.78
C ARG A 316 -8.21 -3.46 -35.85
N ALA A 317 -9.40 -3.57 -35.25
CA ALA A 317 -10.36 -2.47 -35.09
C ALA A 317 -9.99 -1.42 -34.02
N PHE A 318 -9.01 -1.71 -33.13
CA PHE A 318 -8.67 -0.82 -32.01
C PHE A 318 -7.62 0.25 -32.35
N GLN A 319 -6.88 0.10 -33.46
CA GLN A 319 -5.85 1.05 -33.86
C GLN A 319 -6.46 2.36 -34.40
N THR A 320 -7.51 2.27 -35.21
CA THR A 320 -8.25 3.44 -35.72
C THR A 320 -9.01 4.19 -34.60
N ALA A 321 -9.52 3.47 -33.59
CA ALA A 321 -10.11 4.09 -32.40
C ALA A 321 -9.06 4.69 -31.43
N ALA A 322 -7.80 4.23 -31.50
CA ALA A 322 -6.70 4.75 -30.67
C ALA A 322 -6.17 6.09 -31.18
N GLU A 323 -6.11 6.28 -32.50
CA GLU A 323 -5.75 7.56 -33.12
C GLU A 323 -6.89 8.59 -32.96
N ALA A 324 -8.15 8.17 -33.13
CA ALA A 324 -9.31 9.05 -32.94
C ALA A 324 -9.50 9.50 -31.47
N ALA A 325 -9.24 8.63 -30.49
CA ALA A 325 -9.38 9.00 -29.07
C ALA A 325 -8.20 9.84 -28.54
N ALA A 326 -6.98 9.58 -29.02
CA ALA A 326 -5.80 10.39 -28.67
C ALA A 326 -5.93 11.84 -29.14
N ALA A 327 -6.59 12.06 -30.29
CA ALA A 327 -6.98 13.40 -30.74
C ALA A 327 -8.02 14.05 -29.81
N SER A 328 -9.10 13.34 -29.44
CA SER A 328 -10.16 13.91 -28.59
C SER A 328 -9.75 14.22 -27.14
N GLU A 329 -8.71 13.55 -26.63
CA GLU A 329 -8.22 13.76 -25.26
C GLU A 329 -7.11 14.80 -25.19
N SER A 330 -6.34 14.99 -26.27
CA SER A 330 -5.48 16.17 -26.44
C SER A 330 -6.31 17.46 -26.41
N ASP A 331 -7.50 17.45 -27.03
CA ASP A 331 -8.43 18.59 -27.01
C ASP A 331 -9.11 18.79 -25.64
N ARG A 332 -9.23 17.74 -24.82
CA ARG A 332 -9.77 17.84 -23.44
C ARG A 332 -8.74 18.20 -22.37
N GLU A 333 -7.45 18.02 -22.65
CA GLU A 333 -6.36 18.48 -21.77
C GLU A 333 -5.86 19.90 -22.13
N MET A 334 -6.25 20.45 -23.29
CA MET A 334 -5.98 21.85 -23.70
C MET A 334 -7.12 22.85 -23.38
N LEU A 335 -8.28 22.38 -22.90
CA LEU A 335 -9.42 23.18 -22.41
C LEU A 335 -9.63 22.92 -20.92
#